data_AF-A0A7V9I0Y0-F1
#
_entry.id   AF-A0A7V9I0Y0-F1
#
_cell.length_a   1.000
_cell.length_b   1.000
_cell.length_c   1.000
_cell.angle_alpha   90.00
_cell.angle_beta   90.00
_cell.angle_gamma   90.00
#
_symmetry.space_group_name_H-M   'P 1'
#
loop_
_entity.id
_entity.type
_entity.pdbx_description
1 polymer ?
#
loop_
_entity_poly.entity_id
_entity_poly.type
_entity_poly.pdbx_seq_one_letter_code
_entity_poly.pdbx_strand_id
1 'polypeptide(L)' 'MPQRFIVGLAQEADWQQVKRHVVAHGADWVRDPAASQPDVLVVSIPDTADAGRFVDACQHTHGVRYVEADAMGWTS' A
#
# COMPACT_ATOMS: atom_id res chain seq x y z
N MET A 1 -2.56 -16.00 6.16
CA MET A 1 -3.71 -15.11 6.47
C MET A 1 -3.46 -13.82 5.71
N PRO A 2 -4.47 -13.16 5.13
CA PRO A 2 -4.25 -11.90 4.44
C PRO A 2 -3.73 -10.84 5.41
N GLN A 3 -2.72 -10.09 5.00
CA GLN A 3 -2.13 -9.01 5.79
C GLN A 3 -2.32 -7.68 5.08
N ARG A 4 -2.57 -6.63 5.85
CA ARG A 4 -2.78 -5.28 5.32
C ARG A 4 -1.56 -4.40 5.54
N PHE A 5 -1.35 -3.49 4.59
CA PHE A 5 -0.30 -2.48 4.62
C PHE A 5 -0.88 -1.11 4.34
N ILE A 6 -0.26 -0.11 4.94
CA ILE A 6 -0.47 1.30 4.68
C ILE A 6 0.68 1.74 3.77
N VAL A 7 0.34 2.25 2.59
CA VAL A 7 1.30 2.81 1.64
C VAL A 7 1.12 4.32 1.64
N GLY A 8 2.06 5.02 2.26
CA GLY A 8 2.11 6.47 2.25
C GLY A 8 2.68 6.98 0.94
N LEU A 9 2.02 7.97 0.35
CA LEU A 9 2.38 8.59 -0.92
C LEU A 9 3.29 9.80 -0.67
N ALA A 10 4.22 10.04 -1.59
CA ALA A 10 4.99 11.28 -1.63
C ALA A 10 4.09 12.47 -2.01
N GLN A 11 4.51 13.69 -1.67
CA GLN A 11 3.81 14.89 -2.10
C GLN A 11 3.74 14.91 -3.64
N GLU A 12 2.55 15.21 -4.20
CA GLU A 12 2.28 15.22 -5.65
C GLU A 12 2.36 13.86 -6.37
N ALA A 13 2.47 12.74 -5.63
CA ALA A 13 2.47 11.42 -6.25
C ALA A 13 1.14 11.09 -6.96
N ASP A 14 1.22 10.49 -8.14
CA ASP A 14 0.06 9.89 -8.80
C ASP A 14 -0.31 8.57 -8.11
N TRP A 15 -1.30 8.64 -7.22
CA TRP A 15 -1.79 7.49 -6.49
C TRP A 15 -2.31 6.37 -7.41
N GLN A 16 -2.79 6.69 -8.62
CA GLN A 16 -3.25 5.67 -9.57
C GLN A 16 -2.08 4.87 -10.14
N GLN A 17 -0.95 5.54 -10.38
CA GLN A 17 0.29 4.87 -10.79
C GLN A 17 0.81 3.94 -9.68
N VAL A 18 0.85 4.44 -8.44
CA VAL A 18 1.26 3.63 -7.28
C VAL A 18 0.31 2.44 -7.09
N LYS A 19 -1.01 2.65 -7.19
CA LYS A 19 -2.03 1.59 -7.13
C LYS A 19 -1.78 0.48 -8.16
N ARG A 20 -1.50 0.84 -9.42
CA ARG A 20 -1.18 -0.16 -10.45
C ARG A 20 0.06 -0.97 -10.10
N HIS A 21 1.07 -0.32 -9.53
CA HIS A 21 2.30 -0.97 -9.13
C HIS A 21 2.06 -1.95 -7.97
N VAL A 22 1.39 -1.55 -6.89
CA VAL A 22 1.13 -2.44 -5.75
C VAL A 22 0.27 -3.66 -6.13
N VAL A 23 -0.68 -3.50 -7.05
CA VAL A 23 -1.47 -4.64 -7.59
C VAL A 23 -0.58 -5.59 -8.40
N ALA A 24 0.32 -5.06 -9.24
CA ALA A 24 1.27 -5.88 -9.99
C ALA A 24 2.24 -6.66 -9.08
N HIS A 25 2.45 -6.19 -7.85
CA HIS A 25 3.30 -6.84 -6.83
C HIS A 25 2.53 -7.72 -5.84
N GLY A 26 1.27 -8.06 -6.13
CA GLY A 26 0.53 -9.11 -5.42
C GLY A 26 -0.55 -8.62 -4.46
N ALA A 27 -0.85 -7.32 -4.44
CA ALA A 27 -2.02 -6.84 -3.69
C ALA A 27 -3.32 -7.36 -4.32
N ASP A 28 -4.16 -8.04 -3.53
CA ASP A 28 -5.46 -8.57 -3.97
C ASP A 28 -6.59 -7.53 -3.83
N TRP A 29 -6.39 -6.56 -2.94
CA TRP A 29 -7.32 -5.45 -2.73
C TRP A 29 -6.56 -4.16 -2.40
N VAL A 30 -7.08 -3.03 -2.89
CA VAL A 30 -6.53 -1.70 -2.64
C VAL A 30 -7.68 -0.72 -2.37
N ARG A 31 -7.60 -0.02 -1.23
CA ARG A 31 -8.41 1.16 -0.90
C ARG A 31 -7.78 2.39 -1.53
N ASP A 32 -8.58 3.13 -2.28
CA ASP A 32 -8.20 4.43 -2.81
C ASP A 32 -8.04 5.47 -1.66
N PRO A 33 -7.29 6.56 -1.89
CA PRO A 33 -7.14 7.61 -0.89
C PRO A 33 -8.48 8.27 -0.60
N ALA A 34 -8.77 8.50 0.68
CA ALA A 34 -9.99 9.19 1.11
C ALA A 34 -9.74 10.70 1.15
N ALA A 35 -10.81 11.52 1.10
CA ALA A 35 -10.67 12.98 1.22
C ALA A 35 -9.99 13.41 2.54
N SER A 36 -10.15 12.63 3.61
CA SER A 36 -9.49 12.86 4.90
C SER A 36 -8.03 12.42 4.96
N GLN A 37 -7.59 11.57 4.02
CA GLN A 37 -6.25 10.99 3.93
C GLN A 37 -5.87 10.81 2.45
N PRO A 38 -5.63 11.92 1.72
CA PRO A 38 -5.41 11.88 0.27
C PRO A 38 -4.05 11.28 -0.12
N ASP A 39 -3.15 11.12 0.85
CA ASP A 39 -1.79 10.65 0.72
C ASP A 39 -1.61 9.19 1.15
N VAL A 40 -2.69 8.43 1.35
CA VAL A 40 -2.63 7.06 1.87
C VAL A 40 -3.40 6.10 0.99
N LEU A 41 -2.75 5.02 0.58
CA LEU A 41 -3.38 3.80 0.08
C LEU A 41 -3.38 2.74 1.18
N VAL A 42 -4.46 1.97 1.28
CA VAL A 42 -4.49 0.76 2.13
C VAL A 42 -4.57 -0.43 1.22
N VAL A 43 -3.66 -1.38 1.38
CA VAL A 43 -3.56 -2.54 0.51
C VAL A 43 -3.67 -3.81 1.34
N SER A 44 -4.23 -4.85 0.75
CA SER A 44 -4.23 -6.21 1.28
C SER A 44 -3.36 -7.08 0.38
N ILE A 45 -2.56 -7.93 1.00
CA ILE A 45 -1.85 -9.02 0.32
C ILE A 45 -2.32 -10.36 0.89
N PRO A 46 -2.62 -11.35 0.03
CA PRO A 46 -3.27 -12.60 0.44
C PRO A 46 -2.34 -13.52 1.24
N ASP A 47 -1.04 -13.46 0.96
CA ASP A 47 -0.01 -14.28 1.62
C ASP A 47 1.05 -13.42 2.32
N THR A 48 1.19 -13.65 3.62
CA THR A 48 2.22 -13.05 4.47
C THR A 48 3.64 -13.48 4.11
N ALA A 49 3.83 -14.64 3.47
CA ALA A 49 5.15 -15.09 3.05
C ALA A 49 5.81 -14.14 2.04
N ASP A 50 4.99 -13.43 1.24
CA ASP A 50 5.46 -12.44 0.27
C ASP A 50 5.46 -11.00 0.82
N ALA A 51 5.07 -10.79 2.08
CA ALA A 51 5.00 -9.47 2.70
C ALA A 51 6.32 -8.70 2.66
N GLY A 52 7.44 -9.37 2.94
CA GLY A 52 8.76 -8.74 2.87
C GLY A 52 9.12 -8.27 1.46
N ARG A 53 8.83 -9.08 0.45
CA ARG A 53 9.05 -8.74 -0.97
C ARG A 53 8.14 -7.63 -1.44
N PHE A 54 6.89 -7.66 -0.99
CA PHE A 54 5.91 -6.60 -1.28
C PHE A 54 6.38 -5.26 -0.71
N VAL A 55 6.77 -5.23 0.57
CA VAL A 55 7.26 -4.01 1.23
C VAL A 55 8.49 -3.48 0.51
N ASP A 56 9.47 -4.34 0.21
CA ASP A 56 10.69 -3.95 -0.50
C ASP A 56 10.37 -3.36 -1.89
N ALA A 57 9.51 -4.02 -2.69
CA ALA A 57 9.10 -3.51 -3.99
C ALA A 57 8.39 -2.14 -3.90
N CYS A 58 7.47 -2.01 -2.94
CA CYS A 58 6.70 -0.79 -2.76
C CYS A 58 7.57 0.38 -2.27
N GLN A 59 8.54 0.14 -1.37
CA GLN A 59 9.45 1.18 -0.88
C GLN A 59 10.34 1.77 -1.98
N HIS A 60 10.65 0.99 -3.01
CA HIS A 60 11.42 1.45 -4.17
C HIS A 60 10.56 2.02 -5.31
N THR A 61 9.24 2.07 -5.13
CA THR A 61 8.31 2.63 -6.12
C THR A 61 8.35 4.15 -6.11
N HIS A 62 8.53 4.77 -7.27
CA HIS A 62 8.45 6.23 -7.39
C HIS A 62 7.08 6.73 -6.93
N GLY A 63 7.06 7.71 -6.02
CA GLY A 63 5.84 8.25 -5.42
C GLY A 63 5.40 7.56 -4.13
N VAL A 64 6.12 6.55 -3.64
CA VAL A 64 5.91 5.97 -2.31
C VAL A 64 6.88 6.62 -1.31
N ARG A 65 6.35 7.08 -0.17
CA ARG A 65 7.11 7.65 0.94
C ARG A 65 7.43 6.62 2.01
N TYR A 66 6.46 5.78 2.36
CA TYR A 66 6.63 4.73 3.36
C TYR A 66 5.66 3.58 3.12
N VAL A 67 6.01 2.41 3.66
CA VAL A 67 5.15 1.21 3.66
C VAL A 67 5.25 0.56 5.02
N GLU A 68 4.11 0.40 5.69
CA GLU A 68 4.04 -0.14 7.04
C GLU A 68 2.91 -1.16 7.14
N ALA A 69 3.08 -2.19 7.97
CA ALA A 69 1.99 -3.11 8.26
C ALA A 69 0.89 -2.38 9.04
N ASP A 70 -0.38 -2.57 8.67
CA ASP A 70 -1.52 -2.08 9.43
C ASP A 70 -1.71 -2.92 10.70
N ALA A 71 -0.84 -2.67 11.69
CA ALA A 71 -0.82 -3.40 12.96
C ALA A 71 -1.97 -2.98 13.91
N MET A 72 -2.60 -1.83 13.66
CA MET A 72 -3.65 -1.28 14.52
C MET A 72 -5.06 -1.56 14.02
N GLY A 73 -5.23 -2.13 12.83
CA GLY A 73 -6.55 -2.38 12.28
C GLY A 73 -7.29 -1.07 11.98
N TRP A 74 -6.68 -0.14 11.21
CA TRP A 74 -7.21 1.20 10.86
C TRP A 74 -8.48 1.20 9.98
N THR A 75 -9.27 0.15 10.10
CA THR A 75 -10.62 0.00 9.59
C THR A 75 -11.54 -0.29 10.77
N SER A 76 -11.97 0.77 11.46
CA SER A 76 -13.29 0.80 12.08
C SER A 76 -14.03 1.97 11.48
#